data_AF-A0A8C7E1U5-F1
#
_entry.id   AF-A0A8C7E1U5-F1
#
_cell.length_a   1.000
_cell.length_b   1.000
_cell.length_c   1.000
_cell.angle_alpha   90.00
_cell.angle_beta   90.00
_cell.angle_gamma   90.00
#
_symmetry.space_group_name_H-M   'P 1'
#
loop_
_entity.id
_entity.type
_entity.pdbx_description
1 polymer ?
#
loop_
_entity_poly.entity_id
_entity_poly.type
_entity_poly.pdbx_seq_one_letter_code
_entity_poly.pdbx_strand_id
1 'polypeptide(L)'
;MCNKFVGSWKLISSENFDDYMKELGVGLATRKLGNLARPKTIISMKGDEVTVRTESTFKNTQITFKLGQEFQETTADGRKTKTVVTLEKGALVQVQKWNGKESTIRRKLIDGRMLFTLGRSSKLRRKLYNKIMHVELNG
;
A
#
# COMPACT_ATOMS: atom_id res chain seq x y z
N MET A 1 -9.41 15.11 3.92
CA MET A 1 -10.18 14.63 2.77
C MET A 1 -9.31 13.67 1.95
N CYS A 2 -9.91 12.63 1.37
CA CYS A 2 -9.21 11.59 0.59
C CYS A 2 -8.69 12.11 -0.77
N ASN A 3 -9.36 13.11 -1.34
CA ASN A 3 -8.97 13.73 -2.62
C ASN A 3 -7.53 14.27 -2.64
N LYS A 4 -6.94 14.62 -1.49
CA LYS A 4 -5.55 15.06 -1.39
C LYS A 4 -4.55 14.02 -1.90
N PHE A 5 -4.91 12.74 -1.88
CA PHE A 5 -4.07 11.64 -2.35
C PHE A 5 -4.17 11.39 -3.85
N VAL A 6 -5.16 11.97 -4.54
CA VAL A 6 -5.37 11.79 -5.98
C VAL A 6 -4.14 12.30 -6.74
N GLY A 7 -3.64 11.48 -7.64
CA GLY A 7 -2.43 11.76 -8.39
C GLY A 7 -1.63 10.51 -8.74
N SER A 8 -0.53 10.74 -9.45
CA SER A 8 0.47 9.73 -9.80
C SER A 8 1.68 9.88 -8.90
N TRP A 9 2.17 8.76 -8.36
CA TRP A 9 3.23 8.74 -7.36
C TRP A 9 4.31 7.74 -7.74
N LYS A 10 5.57 8.15 -7.77
CA LYS A 10 6.72 7.27 -8.08
C LYS A 10 7.55 6.97 -6.84
N LEU A 11 7.97 5.73 -6.69
CA LEU A 11 8.86 5.30 -5.61
C LEU A 11 10.22 6.01 -5.70
N ILE A 12 10.63 6.66 -4.62
CA ILE A 12 11.95 7.27 -4.47
C ILE A 12 12.84 6.37 -3.62
N SER A 13 12.34 5.98 -2.44
CA SER A 13 13.10 5.19 -1.48
C SER A 13 12.22 4.16 -0.79
N SER A 14 12.84 3.05 -0.39
CA SER A 14 12.19 1.94 0.29
C SER A 14 13.17 1.35 1.29
N GLU A 15 12.76 1.28 2.54
CA GLU A 15 13.57 0.74 3.64
C GLU A 15 12.93 -0.53 4.19
N ASN A 16 13.75 -1.53 4.49
CA ASN A 16 13.36 -2.77 5.18
C ASN A 16 12.27 -3.61 4.47
N PHE A 17 12.02 -3.41 3.17
CA PHE A 17 10.92 -4.07 2.46
C PHE A 17 11.10 -5.59 2.30
N ASP A 18 12.34 -6.10 2.21
CA ASP A 18 12.60 -7.55 2.21
C ASP A 18 12.11 -8.21 3.49
N ASP A 19 12.44 -7.63 4.66
CA ASP A 19 12.04 -8.15 5.97
C ASP A 19 10.52 -8.15 6.13
N TYR A 20 9.85 -7.10 5.67
CA TYR A 20 8.38 -7.06 5.64
C TYR A 20 7.80 -8.22 4.84
N MET A 21 8.28 -8.42 3.61
CA MET A 21 7.81 -9.50 2.76
C MET A 21 8.13 -10.86 3.37
N LYS A 22 9.29 -11.03 4.00
CA LYS A 22 9.68 -12.25 4.71
C LYS A 22 8.72 -12.56 5.86
N GLU A 23 8.34 -11.55 6.65
CA GLU A 23 7.37 -11.70 7.74
C GLU A 23 5.96 -12.08 7.24
N LEU A 24 5.58 -11.61 6.05
CA LEU A 24 4.34 -12.04 5.38
C LEU A 24 4.40 -13.49 4.88
N GLY A 25 5.57 -14.12 4.86
CA GLY A 25 5.79 -15.47 4.33
C GLY A 25 6.03 -15.50 2.81
N VAL A 26 6.40 -14.35 2.22
CA VAL A 26 6.69 -14.27 0.78
C VAL A 26 8.03 -14.94 0.48
N GLY A 27 8.05 -15.83 -0.52
CA GLY A 27 9.23 -16.58 -0.94
C GLY A 27 10.37 -15.71 -1.48
N LEU A 28 11.61 -16.16 -1.30
CA LEU A 28 12.83 -15.38 -1.58
C LEU A 28 12.88 -14.78 -3.00
N ALA A 29 12.47 -15.55 -4.02
CA ALA A 29 12.46 -15.08 -5.40
C ALA A 29 11.55 -13.85 -5.58
N THR A 30 10.30 -13.92 -5.11
CA THR A 30 9.35 -12.80 -5.14
C THR A 30 9.87 -11.60 -4.36
N ARG A 31 10.56 -11.81 -3.22
CA ARG A 31 11.15 -10.71 -2.46
C ARG A 31 12.26 -9.99 -3.22
N LYS A 32 13.15 -10.72 -3.91
CA LYS A 32 14.19 -10.12 -4.74
C LYS A 32 13.59 -9.23 -5.84
N LEU A 33 12.58 -9.73 -6.57
CA LEU A 33 11.88 -8.96 -7.60
C LEU A 33 11.17 -7.74 -6.99
N GLY A 34 10.51 -7.90 -5.84
CA GLY A 34 9.84 -6.81 -5.13
C GLY A 34 10.77 -5.67 -4.69
N ASN A 35 12.01 -5.97 -4.32
CA ASN A 35 13.02 -4.95 -3.96
C ASN A 35 13.63 -4.24 -5.18
N LEU A 36 13.71 -4.94 -6.32
CA LEU A 36 14.14 -4.34 -7.58
C LEU A 36 13.04 -3.48 -8.22
N ALA A 37 11.77 -3.75 -7.91
CA ALA A 37 10.64 -3.00 -8.45
C ALA A 37 10.73 -1.50 -8.11
N ARG A 38 10.37 -0.67 -9.08
CA ARG A 38 10.17 0.78 -8.91
C ARG A 38 8.73 1.11 -9.30
N PRO A 39 7.75 0.75 -8.45
CA PRO A 39 6.36 0.90 -8.80
C PRO A 39 5.93 2.38 -8.90
N LYS A 40 4.96 2.61 -9.78
CA LYS A 40 4.14 3.82 -9.82
C LYS A 40 2.79 3.51 -9.15
N THR A 41 2.37 4.35 -8.21
CA THR A 41 1.04 4.28 -7.59
C THR A 41 0.18 5.41 -8.13
N ILE A 42 -0.97 5.07 -8.69
CA ILE A 42 -1.94 6.02 -9.24
C ILE A 42 -3.19 5.94 -8.38
N ILE A 43 -3.63 7.08 -7.84
CA ILE A 43 -4.83 7.19 -7.02
C ILE A 43 -5.81 8.09 -7.75
N SER A 44 -7.03 7.62 -7.97
CA SER A 44 -8.12 8.39 -8.58
C SER A 44 -9.40 8.23 -7.77
N MET A 45 -10.34 9.15 -7.99
CA MET A 45 -11.65 9.12 -7.33
C MET A 45 -12.76 9.39 -8.34
N LYS A 46 -13.88 8.69 -8.19
CA LYS A 46 -15.13 8.92 -8.92
C LYS A 46 -16.27 8.94 -7.90
N GLY A 47 -16.76 10.13 -7.54
CA GLY A 47 -17.70 10.27 -6.43
C GLY A 47 -17.07 9.85 -5.11
N ASP A 48 -17.68 8.87 -4.45
CA ASP A 48 -17.22 8.28 -3.18
C ASP A 48 -16.30 7.06 -3.36
N GLU A 49 -16.10 6.59 -4.59
CA GLU A 49 -15.19 5.49 -4.90
C GLU A 49 -13.77 5.98 -5.10
N VAL A 50 -12.83 5.29 -4.46
CA VAL A 50 -11.39 5.50 -4.57
C VAL A 50 -10.79 4.31 -5.31
N THR A 51 -10.02 4.57 -6.35
CA THR A 51 -9.23 3.55 -7.05
C THR A 51 -7.76 3.76 -6.76
N VAL A 52 -7.07 2.70 -6.33
CA VAL A 52 -5.61 2.67 -6.17
C VAL A 52 -5.06 1.63 -7.12
N ARG A 53 -4.29 2.08 -8.11
CA ARG A 53 -3.55 1.24 -9.04
C ARG A 53 -2.06 1.28 -8.70
N THR A 54 -1.41 0.13 -8.70
CA THR A 54 0.04 0.02 -8.58
C THR A 54 0.58 -0.66 -9.83
N GLU A 55 1.47 0.01 -10.53
CA GLU A 55 2.08 -0.46 -11.77
C GLU A 55 3.57 -0.70 -11.56
N SER A 56 4.08 -1.85 -12.01
CA SER A 56 5.50 -2.19 -11.98
C SER A 56 5.86 -3.11 -13.16
N THR A 57 7.16 -3.28 -13.42
CA THR A 57 7.66 -4.21 -14.45
C THR A 57 7.35 -5.67 -14.16
N PHE A 58 7.01 -6.02 -12.91
CA PHE A 58 6.80 -7.41 -12.50
C PHE A 58 5.31 -7.76 -12.33
N LYS A 59 4.54 -6.87 -11.71
CA LYS A 59 3.12 -7.10 -11.44
C LYS A 59 2.38 -5.80 -11.23
N ASN A 60 1.18 -5.74 -11.80
CA ASN A 60 0.24 -4.65 -11.62
C ASN A 60 -0.90 -5.10 -10.72
N THR A 61 -1.39 -4.20 -9.87
CA THR A 61 -2.58 -4.43 -9.04
C THR A 61 -3.51 -3.22 -9.11
N GLN A 62 -4.80 -3.46 -8.92
CA GLN A 62 -5.80 -2.42 -8.81
C GLN A 62 -6.83 -2.82 -7.76
N ILE A 63 -7.18 -1.88 -6.89
CA ILE A 63 -8.31 -1.99 -5.98
C ILE A 63 -9.21 -0.77 -6.16
N THR A 64 -10.51 -0.98 -6.06
CA THR A 64 -11.52 0.08 -6.03
C THR A 64 -12.37 -0.16 -4.80
N PHE A 65 -12.56 0.88 -3.98
CA PHE A 65 -13.23 0.75 -2.68
C PHE A 65 -13.92 2.06 -2.29
N LYS A 66 -14.87 1.93 -1.37
CA LYS A 66 -15.46 3.05 -0.63
C LYS A 66 -14.88 3.06 0.78
N LEU A 67 -14.64 4.25 1.32
CA LEU A 67 -14.07 4.36 2.67
C LEU A 67 -15.00 3.72 3.71
N GLY A 68 -14.42 2.95 4.62
CA GLY A 68 -15.13 2.25 5.69
C GLY A 68 -15.88 0.98 5.27
N GLN A 69 -15.88 0.62 3.98
CA GLN A 69 -16.55 -0.60 3.48
C GLN A 69 -15.53 -1.73 3.28
N GLU A 70 -15.86 -2.93 3.80
CA GLU A 70 -15.04 -4.14 3.60
C GLU A 70 -15.22 -4.67 2.17
N PHE A 71 -14.13 -5.13 1.55
CA PHE A 71 -14.12 -5.77 0.24
C PHE A 71 -13.09 -6.90 0.16
N GLN A 72 -13.19 -7.72 -0.89
CA GLN A 72 -12.20 -8.76 -1.18
C GLN A 72 -11.04 -8.16 -1.99
N GLU A 73 -9.82 -8.35 -1.51
CA GLU A 73 -8.60 -7.92 -2.20
C GLU A 73 -7.73 -9.14 -2.50
N THR A 74 -7.21 -9.21 -3.74
CA THR A 74 -6.08 -10.09 -4.06
C THR A 74 -4.82 -9.24 -4.10
N THR A 75 -3.95 -9.46 -3.12
CA THR A 75 -2.70 -8.70 -2.96
C THR A 75 -1.67 -9.07 -4.03
N ALA A 76 -0.64 -8.23 -4.21
CA ALA A 76 0.41 -8.46 -5.20
C ALA A 76 1.14 -9.79 -4.98
N ASP A 77 1.32 -10.21 -3.73
CA ASP A 77 1.91 -11.50 -3.36
C ASP A 77 0.92 -12.68 -3.38
N GLY A 78 -0.32 -12.46 -3.81
CA GLY A 78 -1.31 -13.51 -4.09
C GLY A 78 -2.21 -13.89 -2.92
N ARG A 79 -2.06 -13.26 -1.74
CA ARG A 79 -3.01 -13.46 -0.63
C ARG A 79 -4.38 -12.90 -1.00
N LYS A 80 -5.42 -13.68 -0.70
CA LYS A 80 -6.82 -13.24 -0.67
C LYS A 80 -7.12 -12.69 0.73
N THR A 81 -7.53 -11.43 0.82
CA THR A 81 -7.73 -10.72 2.08
C THR A 81 -9.12 -10.09 2.12
N LYS A 82 -9.71 -10.03 3.32
CA LYS A 82 -10.76 -9.07 3.64
C LYS A 82 -10.10 -7.74 3.98
N THR A 83 -10.39 -6.71 3.20
CA THR A 83 -9.74 -5.41 3.31
C THR A 83 -10.75 -4.31 3.60
N VAL A 84 -10.40 -3.39 4.50
CA VAL A 84 -11.11 -2.13 4.69
C VAL A 84 -10.12 -0.97 4.59
N VAL A 85 -10.55 0.14 3.98
CA VAL A 85 -9.75 1.36 3.93
C VAL A 85 -10.50 2.48 4.63
N THR A 86 -9.86 3.11 5.61
CA THR A 86 -10.40 4.25 6.39
C THR A 86 -9.53 5.49 6.19
N LEU A 87 -10.09 6.66 6.50
CA LEU A 87 -9.32 7.92 6.57
C LEU A 87 -9.19 8.34 8.03
N GLU A 88 -8.01 8.14 8.62
CA GLU A 88 -7.76 8.36 10.04
C GLU A 88 -6.67 9.41 10.24
N LYS A 89 -7.03 10.51 10.91
CA LYS A 89 -6.10 11.62 11.23
C LYS A 89 -5.29 12.08 10.01
N GLY A 90 -5.97 12.18 8.86
CA GLY A 90 -5.38 12.62 7.59
C GLY A 90 -4.54 11.57 6.84
N ALA A 91 -4.56 10.30 7.26
CA ALA A 91 -3.89 9.20 6.57
C ALA A 91 -4.91 8.17 6.06
N LEU A 92 -4.67 7.62 4.86
CA LEU A 92 -5.41 6.45 4.38
C LEU A 92 -4.85 5.21 5.06
N VAL A 93 -5.68 4.49 5.80
CA VAL A 93 -5.33 3.29 6.54
C VAL A 93 -6.04 2.10 5.90
N GLN A 94 -5.28 1.24 5.26
CA GLN A 94 -5.76 0.01 4.62
C GLN A 94 -5.40 -1.16 5.53
N VAL A 95 -6.41 -1.83 6.08
CA VAL A 95 -6.25 -3.02 6.94
C VAL A 95 -6.63 -4.24 6.14
N GLN A 96 -5.70 -5.20 6.02
CA GLN A 96 -5.86 -6.47 5.31
C GLN A 96 -5.87 -7.62 6.31
N LYS A 97 -6.91 -8.44 6.31
CA LYS A 97 -7.05 -9.62 7.17
C LYS A 97 -7.11 -10.91 6.36
N TRP A 98 -6.35 -11.92 6.76
CA TRP A 98 -6.36 -13.27 6.15
C TRP A 98 -5.91 -14.32 7.16
N ASN A 99 -6.58 -15.48 7.22
CA ASN A 99 -6.17 -16.64 8.03
C ASN A 99 -5.73 -16.27 9.48
N GLY A 100 -6.51 -15.41 10.15
CA GLY A 100 -6.20 -14.93 11.51
C GLY A 100 -5.00 -13.96 11.64
N LYS A 101 -4.41 -13.55 10.51
CA LYS A 101 -3.33 -12.55 10.42
C LYS A 101 -3.88 -11.21 9.93
N GLU A 102 -3.15 -10.15 10.26
CA GLU A 102 -3.48 -8.78 9.87
C GLU A 102 -2.22 -8.02 9.43
N SER A 103 -2.36 -7.19 8.40
CA SER A 103 -1.38 -6.19 7.98
C SER A 103 -2.07 -4.85 7.78
N THR A 104 -1.37 -3.78 8.07
CA THR A 104 -1.82 -2.40 7.87
C THR A 104 -0.90 -1.70 6.89
N ILE A 105 -1.48 -0.97 5.95
CA ILE A 105 -0.78 -0.08 5.02
C ILE A 105 -1.32 1.32 5.29
N ARG A 106 -0.44 2.23 5.72
CA ARG A 106 -0.80 3.62 6.01
C ARG A 106 -0.16 4.55 4.99
N ARG A 107 -0.94 5.39 4.32
CA ARG A 107 -0.47 6.42 3.38
C ARG A 107 -0.71 7.79 4.00
N LYS A 108 0.35 8.59 4.17
CA LYS A 108 0.28 9.95 4.70
C LYS A 108 1.02 10.90 3.79
N LEU A 109 0.46 12.09 3.55
CA LEU A 109 1.15 13.16 2.85
C LEU A 109 1.96 13.98 3.84
N ILE A 110 3.24 14.20 3.52
CA ILE A 110 4.18 15.01 4.30
C ILE A 110 5.00 15.80 3.27
N ASP A 111 4.91 17.13 3.33
CA ASP A 111 5.67 18.06 2.48
C ASP A 111 5.63 17.73 0.98
N GLY A 112 4.42 17.44 0.46
CA GLY A 112 4.20 17.11 -0.96
C GLY A 112 4.65 15.69 -1.36
N ARG A 113 5.14 14.87 -0.42
CA ARG A 113 5.51 13.47 -0.63
C ARG A 113 4.50 12.54 0.02
N MET A 114 4.36 11.34 -0.53
CA MET A 114 3.56 10.28 0.08
C MET A 114 4.46 9.30 0.82
N LEU A 115 4.29 9.23 2.13
CA LEU A 115 4.90 8.23 3.00
C LEU A 115 3.95 7.03 3.13
N PHE A 116 4.43 5.85 2.71
CA PHE A 116 3.80 4.57 2.99
C PHE A 116 4.46 3.97 4.21
N THR A 117 3.67 3.64 5.22
CA THR A 117 4.11 2.85 6.36
C THR A 117 3.38 1.51 6.34
N LEU A 118 4.13 0.43 6.13
CA LEU A 118 3.61 -0.93 6.24
C LEU A 118 3.87 -1.39 7.68
N GLY A 119 2.88 -2.06 8.25
CA GLY A 119 2.99 -2.63 9.58
C GLY A 119 2.28 -3.97 9.64
N ARG A 120 2.84 -4.87 10.44
CA ARG A 120 2.15 -6.09 10.84
C ARG A 120 1.86 -6.01 12.33
N SER A 121 0.62 -6.26 12.71
CA SER A 121 0.30 -6.51 14.11
C SER A 121 0.72 -7.93 14.44
N SER A 122 1.85 -8.09 15.13
CA SER A 122 2.14 -9.29 15.90
C SER A 122 2.17 -8.91 17.36
N LYS A 123 1.61 -9.75 18.25
CA LYS A 123 1.51 -9.49 19.70
C LYS A 123 2.84 -9.11 20.40
N LEU A 124 3.99 -9.26 19.73
CA LEU A 124 5.31 -9.01 20.30
C LEU A 124 6.09 -7.83 19.69
N ARG A 125 5.82 -7.36 18.47
CA ARG A 125 6.59 -6.25 17.86
C ARG A 125 5.82 -5.55 16.74
N ARG A 126 5.76 -4.21 16.80
CA ARG A 126 5.33 -3.35 15.68
C ARG A 126 6.58 -2.92 14.90
N LYS A 127 6.87 -3.59 13.79
CA LYS A 127 7.88 -3.11 12.83
C LYS A 127 7.20 -2.18 11.82
N LEU A 128 7.80 -1.02 11.59
CA LEU A 128 7.34 -0.02 10.63
C LEU A 128 8.29 -0.06 9.43
N TYR A 129 7.71 -0.12 8.24
CA TYR A 129 8.45 -0.16 6.97
C TYR A 129 8.03 1.02 6.13
N ASN A 130 9.00 1.84 5.69
CA ASN A 130 8.70 3.09 5.03
C ASN A 130 9.04 3.04 3.54
N LYS A 131 8.12 3.54 2.71
CA LYS A 131 8.41 3.92 1.33
C LYS A 131 8.06 5.39 1.13
N ILE A 132 8.92 6.12 0.44
CA ILE A 132 8.68 7.52 0.10
C ILE A 132 8.43 7.61 -1.39
N MET A 133 7.33 8.25 -1.77
CA MET A 133 6.96 8.52 -3.15
C MET A 133 6.90 10.03 -3.41
N HIS A 134 7.29 10.47 -4.60
CA HIS A 134 7.03 11.84 -5.07
C HIS A 134 5.83 11.85 -6.02
N VAL A 135 5.12 12.97 -6.06
CA VAL A 135 4.10 13.23 -7.09
C VAL A 135 4.78 13.41 -8.44
N GLU A 136 4.35 12.64 -9.43
CA GLU A 136 4.70 12.90 -10.82
C GLU A 136 3.83 14.08 -11.30
N LEU A 137 4.44 15.25 -11.42
CA LEU A 137 3.85 16.35 -12.16
C LEU A 137 3.94 15.99 -13.64
N ASN A 138 2.79 15.84 -14.30
CA ASN A 138 2.78 15.79 -15.76
C ASN A 138 3.22 17.16 -16.24
N GLY A 139 4.40 17.23 -16.86
CA GLY A 139 4.81 18.38 -17.66
C GLY A 139 4.00 18.48 -18.94
#